data_AF-A0A2N4XHB2-F1
#
_entry.id   AF-A0A2N4XHB2-F1
#
_cell.length_a   1.000
_cell.length_b   1.000
_cell.length_c   1.000
_cell.angle_alpha   90.00
_cell.angle_beta   90.00
_cell.angle_gamma   90.00
#
_symmetry.space_group_name_H-M   'P 1'
#
loop_
_entity.id
_entity.type
_entity.pdbx_description
1 polymer ?
#
loop_
_entity_poly.entity_id
_entity_poly.type
_entity_poly.pdbx_seq_one_letter_code
_entity_poly.pdbx_strand_id
1 'polypeptide(L)'
;MTSLIVILAVVFLVLTILVISKTQTLLKGVKGKTEEENDSVVDGANNSNAIGLFIFWIVSVIGVVWSFNYAKKDFLMAFGDMPSASSVHGKETDYWFWFGITVITLAFFLVNSVLFYFPLKYRYKKDRKAYYYPHNNTLEIVWTLIPAIVMAGLVFTGLRAWNRIMSDAPEDAEVIEIVGKQFSWMVRYSGVDDEKLGNYNYKLINDSEGNEFGVDFTDEHSFDDFTSNTELHIPKGKPVLLKIRARDVLHSVFIPHMRVKMDAVPGMPTKFWFVADKSTADMRAELGNPDFKYEIACTEVCGRSHFAMKLNLIVDEQADYEKWKKEQKPLLSVKPEFIDKVPANLKAKALKYTGGEAAASDSTTTAKPLAASM
;
A
#
# COMPACT_ATOMS: atom_id res chain seq x y z
N MET A 1 14.95 -12.77 -25.07
CA MET A 1 13.49 -12.84 -24.82
C MET A 1 12.70 -13.02 -26.12
N THR A 2 12.97 -12.24 -27.16
CA THR A 2 12.36 -12.36 -28.51
C THR A 2 12.56 -13.73 -29.16
N SER A 3 13.78 -14.30 -29.13
CA SER A 3 14.03 -15.64 -29.72
C SER A 3 13.26 -16.77 -29.02
N LEU A 4 13.04 -16.67 -27.71
CA LEU A 4 12.24 -17.63 -26.95
C LEU A 4 10.76 -17.55 -27.34
N ILE A 5 10.23 -16.33 -27.51
CA ILE A 5 8.85 -16.09 -27.95
C ILE A 5 8.64 -16.65 -29.36
N VAL A 6 9.59 -16.43 -30.27
CA VAL A 6 9.52 -16.98 -31.63
C VAL A 6 9.52 -18.51 -31.62
N ILE A 7 10.40 -19.13 -30.83
CA ILE A 7 10.44 -20.59 -30.70
C ILE A 7 9.13 -21.13 -30.13
N LEU A 8 8.60 -20.53 -29.06
CA LEU A 8 7.31 -20.93 -28.47
C LEU A 8 6.14 -20.75 -29.45
N ALA A 9 6.14 -19.67 -30.24
CA ALA A 9 5.13 -19.43 -31.26
C ALA A 9 5.17 -20.49 -32.39
N VAL A 10 6.38 -20.87 -32.84
CA VAL A 10 6.55 -21.93 -33.85
C VAL A 10 6.09 -23.28 -33.30
N VAL A 11 6.46 -23.63 -32.07
CA VAL A 11 6.01 -24.87 -31.41
C VAL A 11 4.49 -24.88 -31.27
N PHE A 12 3.88 -23.77 -30.84
CA PHE A 12 2.44 -23.65 -30.72
C PHE A 12 1.73 -23.80 -32.06
N LEU A 13 2.28 -23.22 -33.14
CA LEU A 13 1.71 -23.29 -34.48
C LEU A 13 1.78 -24.72 -35.04
N VAL A 14 2.90 -25.42 -34.84
CA VAL A 14 3.04 -26.85 -35.20
C VAL A 14 2.04 -27.71 -34.42
N LEU A 15 1.92 -27.52 -33.10
CA LEU A 15 0.95 -28.25 -32.29
C LEU A 15 -0.49 -27.99 -32.74
N THR A 16 -0.82 -26.74 -33.09
CA THR A 16 -2.14 -26.37 -33.59
C THR A 16 -2.47 -27.08 -34.91
N ILE A 17 -1.53 -27.11 -35.86
CA ILE A 17 -1.69 -27.83 -37.12
C ILE A 17 -1.90 -29.33 -36.89
N LEU A 18 -1.14 -29.94 -35.97
CA LEU A 18 -1.29 -31.35 -35.61
C LEU A 18 -2.68 -31.65 -35.01
N VAL A 19 -3.17 -30.78 -34.12
CA VAL A 19 -4.52 -30.91 -33.52
C VAL A 19 -5.61 -30.78 -34.59
N ILE A 20 -5.51 -29.80 -35.49
CA ILE A 20 -6.48 -29.60 -36.58
C ILE A 20 -6.49 -30.83 -37.50
N SER A 21 -5.33 -31.31 -37.93
CA SER A 21 -5.19 -32.48 -38.79
C SER A 21 -5.80 -33.75 -38.16
N LYS A 22 -5.53 -33.98 -36.87
CA LYS A 22 -6.09 -35.12 -36.13
C LYS A 22 -7.61 -34.99 -35.96
N THR A 23 -8.11 -33.79 -35.69
CA THR A 23 -9.55 -33.52 -35.59
C THR A 23 -10.27 -33.77 -36.91
N GLN A 24 -9.70 -33.33 -38.04
CA GLN A 24 -10.26 -33.58 -39.38
C GLN A 24 -10.28 -35.07 -39.73
N THR A 25 -9.27 -35.83 -39.32
CA THR A 25 -9.23 -37.28 -39.50
C THR A 25 -10.34 -37.98 -38.72
N LEU A 26 -10.55 -37.58 -37.46
CA LEU A 26 -11.64 -38.08 -36.63
C LEU A 26 -13.03 -37.73 -37.21
N LEU A 27 -13.21 -36.50 -37.71
CA LEU A 27 -14.46 -36.06 -38.35
C LEU A 27 -14.78 -36.83 -39.64
N LYS A 28 -13.76 -37.31 -40.38
CA LYS A 28 -13.96 -38.17 -41.55
C LYS A 28 -14.42 -39.57 -41.17
N GLY A 29 -13.93 -40.11 -40.05
CA GLY A 29 -14.35 -41.42 -39.51
C GLY A 29 -15.83 -41.48 -39.11
N VAL A 30 -16.42 -40.36 -38.68
CA VAL A 30 -17.85 -40.27 -38.29
C VAL A 30 -18.81 -40.43 -39.49
N LYS A 31 -18.33 -40.27 -40.73
CA LYS A 31 -19.17 -40.33 -41.95
C LYS A 31 -19.20 -41.68 -42.66
N GLY A 32 -18.43 -42.69 -42.23
CA GLY A 32 -18.39 -44.02 -42.85
C GLY A 32 -18.57 -45.13 -41.83
N LYS A 33 -19.65 -45.90 -41.95
CA LYS A 33 -19.79 -47.19 -41.24
C LYS A 33 -18.92 -48.23 -41.93
N THR A 34 -17.68 -48.42 -41.47
CA THR A 34 -16.96 -49.69 -41.70
C THR A 34 -15.81 -49.88 -40.73
N GLU A 35 -15.81 -51.08 -40.16
CA GLU A 35 -14.67 -51.88 -39.69
C GLU A 35 -13.96 -51.45 -38.39
N GLU A 36 -13.98 -52.41 -37.46
CA GLU A 36 -13.21 -52.53 -36.21
C GLU A 36 -12.39 -51.28 -35.88
N GLU A 37 -12.99 -50.39 -35.09
CA GLU A 37 -12.25 -49.32 -34.40
C GLU A 37 -11.02 -49.97 -33.79
N ASN A 38 -9.84 -49.58 -34.28
CA ASN A 38 -8.57 -50.03 -33.73
C ASN A 38 -8.41 -49.36 -32.37
N ASP A 39 -9.19 -49.84 -31.40
CA ASP A 39 -9.32 -49.34 -30.02
C ASP A 39 -7.94 -49.08 -29.41
N SER A 40 -6.95 -49.88 -29.80
CA SER A 40 -5.55 -49.78 -29.38
C SER A 40 -4.90 -48.41 -29.64
N VAL A 41 -5.22 -47.73 -30.75
CA VAL A 41 -4.61 -46.42 -31.11
C VAL A 41 -5.28 -45.28 -30.35
N VAL A 42 -6.60 -45.35 -30.13
CA VAL A 42 -7.37 -44.38 -29.33
C VAL A 42 -7.03 -44.54 -27.85
N ASP A 43 -6.89 -45.78 -27.37
CA ASP A 43 -6.44 -46.13 -26.03
C ASP A 43 -5.03 -45.61 -25.73
N GLY A 44 -4.11 -45.78 -26.69
CA GLY A 44 -2.74 -45.29 -26.59
C GLY A 44 -2.67 -43.77 -26.44
N ALA A 45 -3.37 -43.01 -27.30
CA ALA A 45 -3.38 -41.55 -27.24
C ALA A 45 -4.04 -41.01 -25.96
N ASN A 46 -5.14 -41.62 -25.51
CA ASN A 46 -5.81 -41.24 -24.26
C ASN A 46 -4.93 -41.51 -23.04
N ASN A 47 -4.21 -42.63 -23.03
CA ASN A 47 -3.28 -42.97 -21.96
C ASN A 47 -2.08 -42.00 -21.93
N SER A 48 -1.50 -41.68 -23.10
CA SER A 48 -0.41 -40.69 -23.20
C SER A 48 -0.84 -39.30 -22.75
N ASN A 49 -2.04 -38.84 -23.15
CA ASN A 49 -2.56 -37.53 -22.72
C ASN A 49 -2.81 -37.50 -21.21
N ALA A 50 -3.40 -38.55 -20.64
CA ALA A 50 -3.68 -38.62 -19.21
C ALA A 50 -2.39 -38.61 -18.36
N ILE A 51 -1.36 -39.35 -18.80
CA ILE A 51 -0.04 -39.33 -18.17
C ILE A 51 0.63 -37.96 -18.37
N GLY A 52 0.57 -37.40 -19.58
CA GLY A 52 1.13 -36.10 -19.92
C GLY A 52 0.53 -34.97 -19.09
N LEU A 53 -0.79 -34.94 -18.90
CA LEU A 53 -1.48 -33.98 -18.04
C LEU A 53 -1.04 -34.09 -16.57
N PHE A 54 -0.86 -35.31 -16.06
CA PHE A 54 -0.39 -35.52 -14.70
C PHE A 54 1.08 -35.11 -14.51
N ILE A 55 1.94 -35.43 -15.48
CA ILE A 55 3.33 -34.96 -15.50
C ILE A 55 3.38 -33.43 -15.58
N PHE A 56 2.56 -32.83 -16.45
CA PHE A 56 2.44 -31.38 -16.56
C PHE A 56 2.06 -30.75 -15.23
N TRP A 57 1.11 -31.34 -14.49
CA TRP A 57 0.76 -30.87 -13.16
C TRP A 57 1.95 -30.93 -12.20
N ILE A 58 2.67 -32.04 -12.13
CA ILE A 58 3.86 -32.19 -11.27
C ILE A 58 4.91 -31.14 -11.62
N VAL A 59 5.24 -30.98 -12.91
CA VAL A 59 6.19 -29.96 -13.38
C VAL A 59 5.71 -28.55 -13.05
N SER A 60 4.41 -28.27 -13.18
CA SER A 60 3.83 -26.97 -12.83
C SER A 60 3.94 -26.68 -11.34
N VAL A 61 3.66 -27.67 -10.47
CA VAL A 61 3.82 -27.53 -9.02
C VAL A 61 5.28 -27.23 -8.67
N ILE A 62 6.22 -27.98 -9.24
CA ILE A 62 7.66 -27.73 -9.06
C ILE A 62 8.01 -26.30 -9.52
N GLY A 63 7.52 -25.89 -10.70
CA GLY A 63 7.75 -24.56 -11.25
C GLY A 63 7.20 -23.43 -10.39
N VAL A 64 5.99 -23.58 -9.85
CA VAL A 64 5.36 -22.60 -8.95
C VAL A 64 6.14 -22.50 -7.63
N VAL A 65 6.50 -23.63 -7.01
CA VAL A 65 7.27 -23.65 -5.76
C VAL A 65 8.66 -23.06 -5.98
N TRP A 66 9.31 -23.38 -7.09
CA TRP A 66 10.60 -22.80 -7.45
C TRP A 66 10.49 -21.29 -7.69
N SER A 67 9.51 -20.84 -8.47
CA SER A 67 9.27 -19.42 -8.77
C SER A 67 8.99 -18.63 -7.49
N PHE A 68 8.17 -19.15 -6.59
CA PHE A 68 7.91 -18.53 -5.29
C PHE A 68 9.19 -18.43 -4.46
N ASN A 69 9.97 -19.51 -4.35
CA ASN A 69 11.21 -19.50 -3.57
C ASN A 69 12.28 -18.57 -4.15
N TYR A 70 12.29 -18.40 -5.47
CA TYR A 70 13.18 -17.45 -6.14
C TYR A 70 12.76 -15.99 -5.92
N ALA A 71 11.46 -15.71 -6.06
CA ALA A 71 10.92 -14.35 -6.02
C ALA A 71 10.66 -13.82 -4.60
N LYS A 72 10.55 -14.70 -3.59
CA LYS A 72 10.16 -14.29 -2.22
C LYS A 72 11.04 -13.16 -1.66
N LYS A 73 12.34 -13.16 -1.97
CA LYS A 73 13.29 -12.11 -1.51
C LYS A 73 12.93 -10.69 -1.96
N ASP A 74 12.19 -10.58 -3.06
CA ASP A 74 11.78 -9.30 -3.65
C ASP A 74 10.36 -8.90 -3.18
N PHE A 75 9.72 -9.74 -2.35
CA PHE A 75 8.39 -9.45 -1.84
C PHE A 75 8.47 -8.41 -0.75
N LEU A 76 7.65 -7.38 -0.92
CA LEU A 76 7.44 -6.36 0.09
C LEU A 76 6.85 -6.97 1.38
N MET A 77 5.89 -7.89 1.24
CA MET A 77 5.24 -8.61 2.34
C MET A 77 6.10 -9.81 2.76
N ALA A 78 6.79 -9.67 3.90
CA ALA A 78 7.69 -10.68 4.39
C ALA A 78 6.99 -12.01 4.68
N PHE A 79 7.65 -13.12 4.34
CA PHE A 79 7.24 -14.49 4.65
C PHE A 79 8.40 -15.21 5.33
N GLY A 80 8.19 -15.73 6.54
CA GLY A 80 9.27 -16.35 7.33
C GLY A 80 10.30 -15.33 7.80
N ASP A 81 11.58 -15.58 7.52
CA ASP A 81 12.73 -14.81 8.05
C ASP A 81 12.95 -13.44 7.36
N MET A 82 11.99 -12.95 6.58
CA MET A 82 12.12 -11.67 5.87
C MET A 82 11.74 -10.48 6.76
N PRO A 83 12.27 -9.27 6.48
CA PRO A 83 12.00 -8.07 7.28
C PRO A 83 10.51 -7.76 7.33
N SER A 84 9.92 -7.91 8.50
CA SER A 84 8.51 -7.61 8.73
C SER A 84 8.22 -6.12 8.52
N ALA A 85 6.95 -5.80 8.24
CA ALA A 85 6.47 -4.42 8.16
C ALA A 85 6.93 -3.58 9.37
N SER A 86 7.25 -2.31 9.12
CA SER A 86 7.82 -1.37 10.07
C SER A 86 6.77 -0.59 10.88
N SER A 87 5.54 -1.11 10.90
CA SER A 87 4.43 -0.53 11.64
C SER A 87 3.58 -1.61 12.30
N VAL A 88 2.94 -1.23 13.41
CA VAL A 88 2.01 -2.12 14.13
C VAL A 88 0.86 -2.57 13.22
N HIS A 89 0.33 -1.65 12.42
CA HIS A 89 -0.77 -1.89 11.49
C HIS A 89 -0.34 -2.77 10.33
N GLY A 90 0.88 -2.57 9.82
CA GLY A 90 1.41 -3.34 8.71
C GLY A 90 1.67 -4.79 9.06
N LYS A 91 2.07 -5.09 10.31
CA LYS A 91 2.20 -6.47 10.79
C LYS A 91 0.86 -7.20 10.81
N GLU A 92 -0.22 -6.54 11.21
CA GLU A 92 -1.58 -7.10 11.13
C GLU A 92 -2.00 -7.33 9.67
N THR A 93 -1.76 -6.36 8.79
CA THR A 93 -2.04 -6.49 7.36
C THR A 93 -1.28 -7.66 6.74
N ASP A 94 0.02 -7.80 7.02
CA ASP A 94 0.85 -8.91 6.53
C ASP A 94 0.34 -10.27 7.03
N TYR A 95 -0.11 -10.36 8.29
CA TYR A 95 -0.70 -11.59 8.84
C TYR A 95 -1.97 -12.00 8.07
N TRP A 96 -2.93 -11.09 7.90
CA TRP A 96 -4.18 -11.40 7.22
C TRP A 96 -3.97 -11.66 5.72
N PHE A 97 -3.03 -10.97 5.10
CA PHE A 97 -2.62 -11.24 3.73
C PHE A 97 -2.13 -12.70 3.60
N TRP A 98 -1.16 -13.12 4.41
CA TRP A 98 -0.60 -14.48 4.32
C TRP A 98 -1.57 -15.57 4.73
N PHE A 99 -2.45 -15.28 5.69
CA PHE A 99 -3.57 -16.17 6.03
C PHE A 99 -4.47 -16.40 4.81
N GLY A 100 -4.89 -15.32 4.15
CA GLY A 100 -5.69 -15.39 2.92
C GLY A 100 -4.97 -16.13 1.80
N ILE A 101 -3.71 -15.80 1.54
CA ILE A 101 -2.86 -16.47 0.53
C ILE A 101 -2.76 -17.97 0.82
N THR A 102 -2.61 -18.38 2.08
CA THR A 102 -2.52 -19.80 2.43
C THR A 102 -3.83 -20.53 2.16
N VAL A 103 -4.97 -19.95 2.55
CA VAL A 103 -6.29 -20.54 2.31
C VAL A 103 -6.54 -20.74 0.81
N ILE A 104 -6.32 -19.71 -0.01
CA ILE A 104 -6.55 -19.81 -1.46
C ILE A 104 -5.54 -20.76 -2.14
N THR A 105 -4.31 -20.80 -1.64
CA THR A 105 -3.25 -21.66 -2.21
C THR A 105 -3.54 -23.13 -1.95
N LEU A 106 -3.99 -23.48 -0.73
CA LEU A 106 -4.44 -24.84 -0.42
C LEU A 106 -5.62 -25.27 -1.29
N ALA A 107 -6.61 -24.40 -1.46
CA ALA A 107 -7.74 -24.66 -2.34
C ALA A 107 -7.30 -24.85 -3.80
N PHE A 108 -6.39 -23.99 -4.29
CA PHE A 108 -5.82 -24.08 -5.63
C PHE A 108 -5.14 -25.43 -5.87
N PHE A 109 -4.23 -25.85 -4.98
CA PHE A 109 -3.51 -27.13 -5.15
C PHE A 109 -4.46 -28.33 -5.01
N LEU A 110 -5.45 -28.28 -4.12
CA LEU A 110 -6.44 -29.33 -3.97
C LEU A 110 -7.27 -29.49 -5.26
N VAL A 111 -7.89 -28.40 -5.73
CA VAL A 111 -8.77 -28.42 -6.91
C VAL A 111 -7.98 -28.84 -8.15
N ASN A 112 -6.80 -28.27 -8.39
CA ASN A 112 -6.00 -28.61 -9.55
C ASN A 112 -5.46 -30.05 -9.47
N SER A 113 -4.99 -30.51 -8.30
CA SER A 113 -4.54 -31.91 -8.17
C SER A 113 -5.66 -32.90 -8.49
N VAL A 114 -6.88 -32.62 -8.01
CA VAL A 114 -8.05 -33.44 -8.34
C VAL A 114 -8.36 -33.36 -9.83
N LEU A 115 -8.38 -32.16 -10.41
CA LEU A 115 -8.66 -31.94 -11.84
C LEU A 115 -7.66 -32.66 -12.76
N PHE A 116 -6.36 -32.64 -12.44
CA PHE A 116 -5.34 -33.33 -13.23
C PHE A 116 -5.26 -34.85 -12.93
N TYR A 117 -5.66 -35.28 -11.74
CA TYR A 117 -5.77 -36.69 -11.40
C TYR A 117 -6.99 -37.37 -12.06
N PHE A 118 -8.08 -36.64 -12.27
CA PHE A 118 -9.32 -37.18 -12.84
C PHE A 118 -9.12 -37.83 -14.23
N PRO A 119 -8.46 -37.18 -15.21
CA PRO A 119 -8.11 -37.81 -16.49
C PRO A 119 -7.26 -39.07 -16.31
N LEU A 120 -6.34 -39.10 -15.35
CA LEU A 120 -5.51 -40.28 -15.08
C LEU A 120 -6.35 -41.46 -14.56
N LYS A 121 -7.26 -41.21 -13.61
CA LYS A 121 -8.11 -42.22 -12.98
C LYS A 121 -9.23 -42.70 -13.90
N TYR A 122 -9.89 -41.79 -14.59
CA TYR A 122 -11.11 -42.02 -15.36
C TYR A 122 -10.90 -42.02 -16.88
N ARG A 123 -9.65 -42.10 -17.36
CA ARG A 123 -9.38 -42.36 -18.78
C ARG A 123 -10.14 -43.57 -19.30
N TYR A 124 -10.47 -43.51 -20.58
CA TYR A 124 -11.17 -44.58 -21.29
C TYR A 124 -10.44 -45.92 -21.15
N LYS A 125 -11.22 -46.98 -20.92
CA LYS A 125 -10.79 -48.38 -20.92
C LYS A 125 -11.96 -49.19 -21.47
N LYS A 126 -11.68 -50.06 -22.44
CA LYS A 126 -12.69 -50.87 -23.14
C LYS A 126 -13.66 -51.62 -22.21
N ASP A 127 -13.14 -52.20 -21.13
CA ASP A 127 -13.95 -52.98 -20.17
C ASP A 127 -14.60 -52.15 -19.05
N ARG A 128 -14.45 -50.82 -19.07
CA ARG A 128 -14.97 -49.93 -18.03
C ARG A 128 -16.17 -49.14 -18.54
N LYS A 129 -17.34 -49.48 -18.03
CA LYS A 129 -18.55 -48.68 -18.25
C LYS A 129 -18.49 -47.40 -17.41
N ALA A 130 -18.91 -46.28 -18.00
CA ALA A 130 -19.06 -45.02 -17.27
C ALA A 130 -20.12 -45.17 -16.18
N TYR A 131 -19.78 -44.73 -14.97
CA TYR A 131 -20.73 -44.70 -13.87
C TYR A 131 -21.61 -43.45 -14.01
N TYR A 132 -22.93 -43.65 -14.18
CA TYR A 132 -23.88 -42.54 -14.25
C TYR A 132 -24.23 -42.08 -12.83
N TYR A 133 -23.80 -40.86 -12.51
CA TYR A 133 -24.00 -40.25 -11.19
C TYR A 133 -24.47 -38.81 -11.35
N PRO A 134 -25.79 -38.56 -11.39
CA PRO A 134 -26.33 -37.27 -11.80
C PRO A 134 -26.28 -36.19 -10.72
N HIS A 135 -26.41 -36.55 -9.44
CA HIS A 135 -26.38 -35.60 -8.33
C HIS A 135 -26.00 -36.28 -7.01
N ASN A 136 -25.56 -35.47 -6.05
CA ASN A 136 -25.40 -35.86 -4.66
C ASN A 136 -25.65 -34.65 -3.77
N ASN A 137 -26.85 -34.57 -3.22
CA ASN A 137 -27.27 -33.46 -2.36
C ASN A 137 -26.33 -33.28 -1.16
N THR A 138 -25.80 -34.37 -0.59
CA THR A 138 -24.85 -34.29 0.52
C THR A 138 -23.55 -33.63 0.10
N LEU A 139 -23.01 -34.01 -1.07
CA LEU A 139 -21.78 -33.41 -1.60
C LEU A 139 -22.00 -31.94 -1.97
N GLU A 140 -23.16 -31.63 -2.54
CA GLU A 140 -23.58 -30.28 -2.87
C GLU A 140 -23.67 -29.39 -1.63
N ILE A 141 -24.31 -29.87 -0.57
CA ILE A 141 -24.37 -29.17 0.71
C ILE A 141 -22.97 -28.94 1.27
N VAL A 142 -22.09 -29.95 1.24
CA VAL A 142 -20.73 -29.86 1.78
C VAL A 142 -19.91 -28.80 1.04
N TRP A 143 -19.86 -28.83 -0.30
CA TRP A 143 -19.07 -27.86 -1.06
C TRP A 143 -19.67 -26.47 -1.11
N THR A 144 -20.93 -26.28 -0.69
CA THR A 144 -21.56 -24.96 -0.58
C THR A 144 -21.36 -24.39 0.82
N LEU A 145 -21.58 -25.19 1.86
CA LEU A 145 -21.46 -24.73 3.25
C LEU A 145 -20.02 -24.50 3.67
N ILE A 146 -19.07 -25.36 3.27
CA ILE A 146 -17.66 -25.19 3.66
C ILE A 146 -17.11 -23.84 3.17
N PRO A 147 -17.19 -23.47 1.87
CA PRO A 147 -16.74 -22.16 1.42
C PRO A 147 -17.52 -21.01 2.05
N ALA A 148 -18.83 -21.15 2.24
CA ALA A 148 -19.63 -20.12 2.89
C ALA A 148 -19.16 -19.84 4.33
N ILE A 149 -18.88 -20.89 5.12
CA ILE A 149 -18.37 -20.77 6.50
C ILE A 149 -16.96 -20.15 6.50
N VAL A 150 -16.07 -20.60 5.63
CA VAL A 150 -14.70 -20.07 5.52
C VAL A 150 -14.74 -18.59 5.14
N MET A 151 -15.54 -18.23 4.14
CA MET A 151 -15.72 -16.83 3.71
C MET A 151 -16.34 -15.97 4.82
N ALA A 152 -17.36 -16.47 5.51
CA ALA A 152 -17.95 -15.75 6.64
C ALA A 152 -16.89 -15.47 7.72
N GLY A 153 -16.09 -16.48 8.09
CA GLY A 153 -14.98 -16.33 9.03
C GLY A 153 -13.99 -15.23 8.61
N LEU A 154 -13.52 -15.30 7.36
CA LEU A 154 -12.61 -14.30 6.78
C LEU A 154 -13.19 -12.89 6.76
N VAL A 155 -14.48 -12.74 6.41
CA VAL A 155 -15.16 -11.43 6.36
C VAL A 155 -15.29 -10.85 7.76
N PHE A 156 -15.72 -11.63 8.75
CA PHE A 156 -15.87 -11.12 10.12
C PHE A 156 -14.54 -10.74 10.75
N THR A 157 -13.48 -11.52 10.54
CA THR A 157 -12.16 -11.18 11.06
C THR A 157 -11.54 -10.01 10.30
N GLY A 158 -11.68 -9.96 8.97
CA GLY A 158 -11.23 -8.86 8.13
C GLY A 158 -11.91 -7.54 8.50
N LEU A 159 -13.22 -7.55 8.78
CA LEU A 159 -13.95 -6.35 9.19
C LEU A 159 -13.47 -5.83 10.56
N ARG A 160 -13.14 -6.72 11.51
CA ARG A 160 -12.58 -6.31 12.80
C ARG A 160 -11.21 -5.64 12.64
N ALA A 161 -10.34 -6.23 11.80
CA ALA A 161 -9.04 -5.65 11.49
C ALA A 161 -9.19 -4.28 10.81
N TRP A 162 -10.08 -4.18 9.81
CA TRP A 162 -10.41 -2.93 9.13
C TRP A 162 -10.86 -1.84 10.11
N ASN A 163 -11.81 -2.15 10.99
CA ASN A 163 -12.33 -1.19 11.97
C ASN A 163 -11.26 -0.72 12.96
N ARG A 164 -10.28 -1.58 13.30
CA ARG A 164 -9.16 -1.23 14.17
C ARG A 164 -8.17 -0.31 13.45
N ILE A 165 -7.85 -0.61 12.20
CA ILE A 165 -6.91 0.18 11.39
C ILE A 165 -7.49 1.54 11.02
N MET A 166 -8.80 1.61 10.75
CA MET A 166 -9.51 2.82 10.33
C MET A 166 -10.22 3.55 11.49
N SER A 167 -9.91 3.22 12.74
CA SER A 167 -10.44 3.95 13.88
C SER A 167 -9.92 5.39 13.91
N ASP A 168 -10.49 6.22 14.77
CA ASP A 168 -9.87 7.51 15.06
C ASP A 168 -8.49 7.31 15.71
N ALA A 169 -7.60 8.28 15.44
CA ALA A 169 -6.26 8.30 16.01
C ALA A 169 -6.33 8.59 17.52
N PRO A 170 -5.37 8.06 18.30
CA PRO A 170 -5.18 8.48 19.69
C PRO A 170 -5.00 10.00 19.83
N GLU A 171 -5.40 10.56 20.98
CA GLU A 171 -5.32 12.01 21.24
C GLU A 171 -3.88 12.54 21.29
N ASP A 172 -2.91 11.68 21.63
CA ASP A 172 -1.48 11.99 21.68
C ASP A 172 -0.77 11.83 20.32
N ALA A 173 -1.53 11.62 19.24
CA ALA A 173 -0.96 11.43 17.91
C ALA A 173 -0.28 12.70 17.37
N GLU A 174 0.91 12.52 16.78
CA GLU A 174 1.58 13.57 16.02
C GLU A 174 0.78 13.90 14.76
N VAL A 175 0.30 15.13 14.64
CA VAL A 175 -0.56 15.55 13.52
C VAL A 175 0.29 16.18 12.42
N ILE A 176 0.32 15.53 11.26
CA ILE A 176 1.07 15.97 10.09
C ILE A 176 0.14 16.02 8.90
N GLU A 177 0.25 17.07 8.08
CA GLU A 177 -0.47 17.18 6.82
C GLU A 177 0.44 16.86 5.65
N ILE A 178 -0.03 15.98 4.77
CA ILE A 178 0.60 15.68 3.48
C ILE A 178 -0.34 16.06 2.34
N VAL A 179 0.20 16.79 1.37
CA VAL A 179 -0.57 17.31 0.23
C VAL A 179 0.06 16.83 -1.08
N GLY A 180 -0.75 16.17 -1.91
CA GLY A 180 -0.38 15.80 -3.27
C GLY A 180 -0.55 16.97 -4.24
N LYS A 181 0.46 17.21 -5.09
CA LYS A 181 0.38 18.04 -6.29
C LYS A 181 1.13 17.36 -7.44
N GLN A 182 0.83 17.70 -8.69
CA GLN A 182 1.59 17.24 -9.85
C GLN A 182 2.96 17.95 -9.90
N PHE A 183 4.09 17.27 -9.69
CA PHE A 183 4.29 15.87 -9.26
C PHE A 183 5.25 15.83 -8.06
N SER A 184 4.73 16.13 -6.88
CA SER A 184 5.46 16.10 -5.62
C SER A 184 4.51 15.98 -4.43
N TRP A 185 5.03 15.45 -3.33
CA TRP A 185 4.40 15.56 -2.02
C TRP A 185 4.92 16.80 -1.30
N MET A 186 4.04 17.48 -0.58
CA MET A 186 4.41 18.57 0.31
C MET A 186 3.95 18.23 1.71
N VAL A 187 4.74 18.57 2.72
CA VAL A 187 4.41 18.25 4.12
C VAL A 187 4.39 19.50 4.98
N ARG A 188 3.36 19.60 5.81
CA ARG A 188 3.20 20.63 6.85
C ARG A 188 3.02 19.95 8.21
N TYR A 189 3.67 20.50 9.22
CA TYR A 189 3.63 20.03 10.60
C TYR A 189 3.03 21.12 11.49
N SER A 190 2.40 20.72 12.58
CA SER A 190 2.20 21.62 13.70
C SER A 190 3.55 21.98 14.30
N GLY A 191 3.70 23.19 14.85
CA GLY A 191 4.91 23.54 15.57
C GLY A 191 5.01 22.84 16.92
N VAL A 192 5.89 23.37 17.78
CA VAL A 192 6.21 22.79 19.10
C VAL A 192 5.44 23.45 20.24
N ASP A 193 4.71 24.54 19.98
CA ASP A 193 4.13 25.35 21.05
C ASP A 193 2.75 24.84 21.50
N ASP A 194 1.89 24.47 20.56
CA ASP A 194 0.53 23.98 20.86
C ASP A 194 0.21 22.58 20.31
N GLU A 195 1.15 22.01 19.54
CA GLU A 195 1.06 20.72 18.84
C GLU A 195 -0.17 20.58 17.92
N LYS A 196 -0.83 21.68 17.57
CA LYS A 196 -2.06 21.70 16.76
C LYS A 196 -1.77 22.26 15.38
N LEU A 197 -2.16 21.49 14.37
CA LEU A 197 -2.04 21.94 12.99
C LEU A 197 -3.11 23.00 12.70
N GLY A 198 -2.68 24.18 12.26
CA GLY A 198 -3.60 25.26 11.94
C GLY A 198 -4.47 25.02 10.71
N ASN A 199 -5.56 25.78 10.63
CA ASN A 199 -6.54 25.70 9.55
C ASN A 199 -5.95 26.01 8.16
N TYR A 200 -6.69 25.60 7.14
CA TYR A 200 -6.36 25.88 5.75
C TYR A 200 -7.61 26.29 4.98
N ASN A 201 -7.40 27.05 3.90
CA ASN A 201 -8.41 27.40 2.93
C ASN A 201 -7.81 27.34 1.52
N TYR A 202 -8.41 26.52 0.66
CA TYR A 202 -7.92 26.33 -0.71
C TYR A 202 -7.87 27.62 -1.53
N LYS A 203 -8.67 28.63 -1.18
CA LYS A 203 -8.66 29.96 -1.84
C LYS A 203 -7.44 30.80 -1.47
N LEU A 204 -6.75 30.46 -0.38
CA LEU A 204 -5.53 31.14 0.08
C LEU A 204 -4.25 30.56 -0.52
N ILE A 205 -4.36 29.49 -1.32
CA ILE A 205 -3.23 28.88 -2.00
C ILE A 205 -2.64 29.90 -2.98
N ASN A 206 -1.39 30.28 -2.77
CA ASN A 206 -0.65 31.18 -3.65
C ASN A 206 0.83 30.80 -3.66
N ASP A 207 1.26 30.14 -4.74
CA ASP A 207 2.65 29.70 -4.90
C ASP A 207 3.62 30.88 -5.03
N SER A 208 3.19 32.00 -5.61
CA SER A 208 4.05 33.18 -5.79
C SER A 208 4.39 33.87 -4.47
N GLU A 209 3.51 33.78 -3.47
CA GLU A 209 3.72 34.29 -2.12
C GLU A 209 4.30 33.21 -1.17
N GLY A 210 4.43 31.96 -1.64
CA GLY A 210 4.92 30.83 -0.84
C GLY A 210 3.86 30.18 0.07
N ASN A 211 2.57 30.54 -0.07
CA ASN A 211 1.50 29.87 0.67
C ASN A 211 0.96 28.66 -0.11
N GLU A 212 1.81 27.64 -0.30
CA GLU A 212 1.49 26.48 -1.14
C GLU A 212 0.40 25.57 -0.56
N PHE A 213 0.19 25.64 0.76
CA PHE A 213 -0.78 24.82 1.49
C PHE A 213 -2.15 25.51 1.66
N GLY A 214 -2.20 26.83 1.42
CA GLY A 214 -3.37 27.65 1.73
C GLY A 214 -3.57 27.83 3.23
N VAL A 215 -2.49 27.97 3.99
CA VAL A 215 -2.51 28.21 5.44
C VAL A 215 -3.33 29.44 5.76
N ASP A 216 -4.21 29.33 6.75
CA ASP A 216 -5.08 30.40 7.22
C ASP A 216 -4.51 31.06 8.48
N PHE A 217 -3.81 32.18 8.30
CA PHE A 217 -3.22 32.96 9.40
C PHE A 217 -4.25 33.74 10.24
N THR A 218 -5.56 33.55 10.01
CA THR A 218 -6.58 33.98 10.97
C THR A 218 -6.75 33.00 12.13
N ASP A 219 -6.23 31.78 11.99
CA ASP A 219 -6.13 30.78 13.04
C ASP A 219 -4.79 30.92 13.78
N GLU A 220 -4.83 31.03 15.11
CA GLU A 220 -3.62 31.17 15.93
C GLU A 220 -2.75 29.90 15.94
N HIS A 221 -3.36 28.74 15.68
CA HIS A 221 -2.65 27.45 15.52
C HIS A 221 -1.78 27.39 14.27
N SER A 222 -1.94 28.32 13.32
CA SER A 222 -1.10 28.39 12.11
C SER A 222 0.23 29.12 12.32
N PHE A 223 0.46 29.72 13.48
CA PHE A 223 1.61 30.63 13.67
C PHE A 223 2.93 29.89 13.84
N ASP A 224 2.91 28.67 14.38
CA ASP A 224 4.09 27.83 14.57
C ASP A 224 4.21 26.71 13.52
N ASP A 225 3.22 26.55 12.64
CA ASP A 225 3.25 25.63 11.50
C ASP A 225 4.53 25.82 10.67
N PHE A 226 5.15 24.71 10.29
CA PHE A 226 6.31 24.70 9.40
C PHE A 226 6.17 23.62 8.32
N THR A 227 7.00 23.70 7.29
CA THR A 227 6.94 22.81 6.12
C THR A 227 8.25 22.10 5.87
N SER A 228 8.19 20.83 5.45
CA SER A 228 9.35 20.08 4.95
C SER A 228 9.01 19.44 3.61
N ASN A 229 9.60 19.96 2.54
CA ASN A 229 9.30 19.50 1.17
C ASN A 229 10.27 18.44 0.65
N THR A 230 11.36 18.16 1.38
CA THR A 230 12.37 17.19 0.97
C THR A 230 12.15 15.82 1.59
N GLU A 231 11.72 15.79 2.86
CA GLU A 231 11.58 14.57 3.66
C GLU A 231 10.42 14.69 4.67
N LEU A 232 9.70 13.59 4.90
CA LEU A 232 8.74 13.44 6.00
C LEU A 232 9.47 12.80 7.19
N HIS A 233 9.57 13.49 8.32
CA HIS A 233 10.10 12.95 9.57
C HIS A 233 8.95 12.52 10.47
N ILE A 234 9.06 11.35 11.08
CA ILE A 234 8.10 10.88 12.09
C ILE A 234 8.82 10.23 13.28
N PRO A 235 8.26 10.34 14.50
CA PRO A 235 8.78 9.65 15.67
C PRO A 235 8.44 8.16 15.66
N LYS A 236 9.43 7.30 15.95
CA LYS A 236 9.22 5.88 16.23
C LYS A 236 8.42 5.71 17.53
N GLY A 237 7.46 4.79 17.51
CA GLY A 237 6.70 4.36 18.68
C GLY A 237 5.55 5.30 19.09
N LYS A 238 5.45 6.50 18.50
CA LYS A 238 4.33 7.43 18.73
C LYS A 238 3.29 7.29 17.60
N PRO A 239 1.98 7.37 17.89
CA PRO A 239 0.95 7.46 16.86
C PRO A 239 1.16 8.69 15.98
N VAL A 240 1.01 8.54 14.67
CA VAL A 240 1.10 9.63 13.69
C VAL A 240 -0.22 9.68 12.94
N LEU A 241 -0.90 10.82 13.01
CA LEU A 241 -2.09 11.12 12.22
C LEU A 241 -1.69 11.89 10.96
N LEU A 242 -1.80 11.25 9.80
CA LEU A 242 -1.64 11.91 8.52
C LEU A 242 -2.98 12.46 8.04
N LYS A 243 -3.08 13.80 8.00
CA LYS A 243 -4.15 14.53 7.30
C LYS A 243 -3.76 14.66 5.84
N ILE A 244 -4.62 14.26 4.92
CA ILE A 244 -4.26 14.06 3.52
C ILE A 244 -5.15 14.91 2.64
N ARG A 245 -4.53 15.66 1.75
CA ARG A 245 -5.21 16.48 0.74
C ARG A 245 -4.55 16.36 -0.61
N ALA A 246 -5.25 16.79 -1.64
CA ALA A 246 -4.70 17.02 -2.96
C ALA A 246 -5.07 18.42 -3.46
N ARG A 247 -4.15 19.05 -4.19
CA ARG A 247 -4.36 20.40 -4.76
C ARG A 247 -5.04 20.37 -6.12
N ASP A 248 -4.80 19.33 -6.90
CA ASP A 248 -5.12 19.29 -8.32
C ASP A 248 -5.96 18.06 -8.70
N VAL A 249 -5.33 16.90 -8.79
CA VAL A 249 -5.93 15.64 -9.22
C VAL A 249 -5.92 14.62 -8.09
N LEU A 250 -6.48 13.44 -8.34
CA LEU A 250 -6.34 12.31 -7.42
C LEU A 250 -4.87 11.90 -7.33
N HIS A 251 -4.41 11.72 -6.09
CA HIS A 251 -3.18 11.01 -5.76
C HIS A 251 -3.50 9.94 -4.73
N SER A 252 -2.52 9.13 -4.34
CA SER A 252 -2.71 8.17 -3.23
C SER A 252 -1.42 8.02 -2.48
N VAL A 253 -1.44 8.43 -1.21
CA VAL A 253 -0.30 8.35 -0.29
C VAL A 253 -0.12 6.89 0.04
N PHE A 254 1.02 6.30 -0.33
CA PHE A 254 1.37 4.94 0.05
C PHE A 254 2.75 4.91 0.69
N ILE A 255 2.84 4.35 1.89
CA ILE A 255 4.11 4.11 2.58
C ILE A 255 4.31 2.59 2.61
N PRO A 256 5.06 2.01 1.64
CA PRO A 256 5.05 0.58 1.39
C PRO A 256 5.45 -0.24 2.61
N HIS A 257 6.55 0.11 3.27
CA HIS A 257 7.08 -0.61 4.44
C HIS A 257 6.18 -0.53 5.68
N MET A 258 5.25 0.43 5.70
CA MET A 258 4.27 0.60 6.77
C MET A 258 2.91 -0.03 6.42
N ARG A 259 2.69 -0.48 5.17
CA ARG A 259 1.41 -1.01 4.63
C ARG A 259 0.21 -0.09 4.77
N VAL A 260 0.47 1.22 4.78
CA VAL A 260 -0.59 2.23 4.89
C VAL A 260 -0.76 2.93 3.57
N LYS A 261 -2.01 2.99 3.11
CA LYS A 261 -2.42 3.63 1.87
C LYS A 261 -3.72 4.40 2.10
N MET A 262 -3.79 5.62 1.59
CA MET A 262 -5.04 6.38 1.54
C MET A 262 -5.00 7.38 0.38
N ASP A 263 -6.14 7.54 -0.27
CA ASP A 263 -6.26 8.42 -1.42
C ASP A 263 -6.28 9.88 -0.99
N ALA A 264 -5.55 10.71 -1.73
CA ALA A 264 -5.55 12.15 -1.59
C ALA A 264 -6.53 12.72 -2.63
N VAL A 265 -7.68 13.18 -2.15
CA VAL A 265 -8.79 13.56 -3.02
C VAL A 265 -9.03 15.07 -2.98
N PRO A 266 -9.00 15.77 -4.14
CA PRO A 266 -9.32 17.19 -4.18
C PRO A 266 -10.73 17.45 -3.66
N GLY A 267 -10.85 18.33 -2.67
CA GLY A 267 -12.13 18.71 -2.04
C GLY A 267 -12.71 17.69 -1.05
N MET A 268 -12.10 16.52 -0.87
CA MET A 268 -12.49 15.53 0.15
C MET A 268 -11.25 15.13 0.96
N PRO A 269 -10.89 15.90 2.01
CA PRO A 269 -9.76 15.56 2.87
C PRO A 269 -9.96 14.18 3.49
N THR A 270 -8.92 13.35 3.41
CA THR A 270 -8.89 12.03 4.02
C THR A 270 -7.88 12.03 5.16
N LYS A 271 -7.90 10.98 5.97
CA LYS A 271 -6.94 10.80 7.06
C LYS A 271 -6.70 9.32 7.29
N PHE A 272 -5.51 8.99 7.77
CA PHE A 272 -5.25 7.71 8.42
C PHE A 272 -4.18 7.91 9.49
N TRP A 273 -4.07 6.95 10.40
CA TRP A 273 -3.03 6.97 11.40
C TRP A 273 -2.31 5.63 11.46
N PHE A 274 -1.09 5.65 11.98
CA PHE A 274 -0.29 4.46 12.21
C PHE A 274 0.79 4.72 13.25
N VAL A 275 1.44 3.64 13.70
CA VAL A 275 2.58 3.69 14.62
C VAL A 275 3.74 2.98 13.93
N ALA A 276 4.82 3.71 13.65
CA ALA A 276 6.05 3.12 13.15
C ALA A 276 6.81 2.47 14.31
N ASP A 277 7.28 1.23 14.16
CA ASP A 277 7.95 0.49 15.23
C ASP A 277 9.43 0.18 14.94
N LYS A 278 9.91 0.55 13.75
CA LYS A 278 11.33 0.48 13.36
C LYS A 278 11.79 1.83 12.81
N SER A 279 12.85 2.38 13.40
CA SER A 279 13.49 3.60 12.89
C SER A 279 14.13 3.34 11.52
N THR A 280 14.49 4.40 10.80
CA THR A 280 15.27 4.27 9.56
C THR A 280 16.61 3.59 9.85
N ALA A 281 17.21 3.86 11.02
CA ALA A 281 18.45 3.23 11.47
C ALA A 281 18.27 1.74 11.75
N ASP A 282 17.19 1.34 12.44
CA ASP A 282 16.87 -0.07 12.71
C ASP A 282 16.79 -0.86 11.40
N MET A 283 16.12 -0.31 10.39
CA MET A 283 15.94 -1.00 9.12
C MET A 283 17.17 -1.01 8.22
N ARG A 284 18.03 0.01 8.30
CA ARG A 284 19.36 -0.06 7.69
C ARG A 284 20.17 -1.20 8.30
N ALA A 285 20.12 -1.37 9.62
CA ALA A 285 20.81 -2.44 10.32
C ALA A 285 20.23 -3.82 10.00
N GLU A 286 18.91 -3.97 10.04
CA GLU A 286 18.19 -5.23 9.74
C GLU A 286 18.45 -5.70 8.30
N LEU A 287 18.48 -4.77 7.34
CA LEU A 287 18.75 -5.07 5.93
C LEU A 287 20.25 -5.17 5.59
N GLY A 288 21.14 -4.75 6.48
CA GLY A 288 22.56 -4.56 6.16
C GLY A 288 22.78 -3.55 5.02
N ASN A 289 21.88 -2.58 4.85
CA ASN A 289 21.91 -1.61 3.76
C ASN A 289 21.91 -0.18 4.32
N PRO A 290 23.07 0.50 4.40
CA PRO A 290 23.17 1.85 4.97
C PRO A 290 22.45 2.92 4.13
N ASP A 291 22.22 2.67 2.84
CA ASP A 291 21.56 3.60 1.91
C ASP A 291 20.04 3.46 1.91
N PHE A 292 19.50 2.53 2.71
CA PHE A 292 18.06 2.34 2.81
C PHE A 292 17.36 3.64 3.25
N LYS A 293 16.24 3.91 2.57
CA LYS A 293 15.31 4.98 2.91
C LYS A 293 13.90 4.42 2.80
N TYR A 294 13.04 4.76 3.75
CA TYR A 294 11.63 4.57 3.53
C TYR A 294 11.16 5.54 2.44
N GLU A 295 10.29 5.06 1.57
CA GLU A 295 9.73 5.84 0.48
C GLU A 295 8.23 6.02 0.70
N ILE A 296 7.72 7.20 0.36
CA ILE A 296 6.31 7.47 0.16
C ILE A 296 6.10 7.59 -1.34
N ALA A 297 5.28 6.71 -1.90
CA ALA A 297 5.01 6.64 -3.33
C ALA A 297 3.59 7.13 -3.63
N CYS A 298 3.40 7.72 -4.81
CA CYS A 298 2.07 7.92 -5.36
C CYS A 298 1.55 6.62 -5.99
N THR A 299 0.34 6.21 -5.61
CA THR A 299 -0.28 4.96 -6.08
C THR A 299 -1.65 5.15 -6.72
N GLU A 300 -1.93 6.37 -7.19
CA GLU A 300 -3.07 6.71 -8.05
C GLU A 300 -2.55 7.49 -9.25
N VAL A 301 -2.97 7.12 -10.47
CA VAL A 301 -2.34 7.66 -11.68
C VAL A 301 -2.68 9.14 -11.83
N CYS A 302 -1.71 9.98 -11.50
CA CYS A 302 -1.89 11.44 -11.44
C CYS A 302 -1.31 12.19 -12.63
N GLY A 303 -0.86 11.52 -13.69
CA GLY A 303 -0.36 12.14 -14.94
C GLY A 303 1.06 11.69 -15.35
N ARG A 304 1.70 12.47 -16.24
CA ARG A 304 2.94 12.06 -16.95
C ARG A 304 4.11 11.68 -16.05
N SER A 305 4.27 12.34 -14.90
CA SER A 305 5.38 12.08 -13.98
C SER A 305 4.95 11.31 -12.73
N HIS A 306 3.82 10.59 -12.78
CA HIS A 306 3.30 9.76 -11.69
C HIS A 306 4.37 8.83 -11.09
N PHE A 307 5.14 8.15 -11.93
CA PHE A 307 6.19 7.21 -11.52
C PHE A 307 7.35 7.85 -10.73
N ALA A 308 7.54 9.17 -10.85
CA ALA A 308 8.62 9.90 -10.19
C ALA A 308 8.16 10.64 -8.91
N MET A 309 6.86 10.60 -8.61
CA MET A 309 6.28 11.29 -7.47
C MET A 309 6.52 10.51 -6.17
N LYS A 310 7.66 10.79 -5.54
CA LYS A 310 8.09 10.17 -4.28
C LYS A 310 8.59 11.18 -3.25
N LEU A 311 8.54 10.80 -1.98
CA LEU A 311 9.11 11.55 -0.86
C LEU A 311 9.83 10.57 0.07
N ASN A 312 10.97 10.97 0.64
CA ASN A 312 11.63 10.12 1.64
C ASN A 312 10.88 10.24 2.97
N LEU A 313 10.70 9.10 3.64
CA LEU A 313 10.28 9.05 5.03
C LEU A 313 11.48 8.72 5.91
N ILE A 314 11.69 9.54 6.94
CA ILE A 314 12.67 9.33 7.99
C ILE A 314 11.89 9.01 9.28
N VAL A 315 12.09 7.81 9.81
CA VAL A 315 11.58 7.43 11.12
C VAL A 315 12.71 7.63 12.12
N ASP A 316 12.58 8.66 12.94
CA ASP A 316 13.56 9.05 13.94
C ASP A 316 13.27 8.37 15.28
N GLU A 317 14.31 8.23 16.10
CA GLU A 317 14.09 7.98 17.53
C GLU A 317 13.43 9.22 18.16
N GLN A 318 12.60 9.01 19.19
CA GLN A 318 11.74 10.07 19.75
C GLN A 318 12.52 11.36 20.11
N ALA A 319 13.69 11.22 20.75
CA ALA A 319 14.52 12.36 21.16
C ALA A 319 15.11 13.13 19.95
N ASP A 320 15.49 12.41 18.89
CA ASP A 320 16.04 13.00 17.67
C ASP A 320 14.95 13.74 16.90
N TYR A 321 13.74 13.17 16.84
CA TYR A 321 12.58 13.82 16.23
C TYR A 321 12.25 15.14 16.93
N GLU A 322 12.18 15.15 18.26
CA GLU A 322 11.88 16.35 19.04
C GLU A 322 12.94 17.43 18.86
N LYS A 323 14.22 17.02 18.81
CA LYS A 323 15.33 17.94 18.52
C LYS A 323 15.18 18.53 17.12
N TRP A 324 15.00 17.69 16.11
CA TRP A 324 14.80 18.11 14.72
C TRP A 324 13.62 19.08 14.59
N LYS A 325 12.49 18.78 15.23
CA LYS A 325 11.27 19.61 15.18
C LYS A 325 11.51 21.00 15.77
N LYS A 326 12.24 21.10 16.89
CA LYS A 326 12.60 22.39 17.53
C LYS A 326 13.54 23.26 16.69
N GLU A 327 14.32 22.66 15.81
CA GLU A 327 15.22 23.39 14.90
C GLU A 327 14.49 23.97 13.69
N GLN A 328 13.25 23.56 13.43
CA GLN A 328 12.46 24.04 12.30
C GLN A 328 11.96 25.47 12.53
N LYS A 329 11.91 26.23 11.44
CA LYS A 329 11.43 27.62 11.46
C LYS A 329 9.96 27.67 11.01
N PRO A 330 9.08 28.31 11.79
CA PRO A 330 7.70 28.53 11.38
C PRO A 330 7.60 29.30 10.05
N LEU A 331 6.50 29.12 9.35
CA LEU A 331 6.22 29.84 8.09
C LEU A 331 6.28 31.37 8.27
N LEU A 332 5.82 31.88 9.41
CA LEU A 332 5.91 33.31 9.76
C LEU A 332 7.36 33.81 9.91
N SER A 333 8.30 32.95 10.30
CA SER A 333 9.73 33.28 10.38
C SER A 333 10.39 33.27 9.01
N VAL A 334 10.05 32.29 8.18
CA VAL A 334 10.59 32.15 6.83
C VAL A 334 10.03 33.21 5.88
N LYS A 335 8.77 33.62 6.08
CA LYS A 335 8.05 34.61 5.29
C LYS A 335 7.38 35.64 6.21
N PRO A 336 8.13 36.65 6.68
CA PRO A 336 7.60 37.67 7.59
C PRO A 336 6.41 38.45 7.01
N GLU A 337 6.30 38.56 5.69
CA GLU A 337 5.17 39.20 4.99
C GLU A 337 3.80 38.57 5.32
N PHE A 338 3.76 37.31 5.76
CA PHE A 338 2.52 36.68 6.20
C PHE A 338 1.93 37.32 7.47
N ILE A 339 2.69 38.14 8.21
CA ILE A 339 2.18 38.93 9.33
C ILE A 339 1.06 39.90 8.90
N ASP A 340 1.05 40.32 7.62
CA ASP A 340 0.00 41.20 7.10
C ASP A 340 -1.33 40.49 6.89
N LYS A 341 -1.30 39.15 6.80
CA LYS A 341 -2.48 38.30 6.73
C LYS A 341 -3.04 37.94 8.10
N VAL A 342 -2.31 38.25 9.18
CA VAL A 342 -2.74 38.02 10.56
C VAL A 342 -3.70 39.14 11.00
N PRO A 343 -4.87 38.82 11.56
CA PRO A 343 -5.79 39.80 12.14
C PRO A 343 -5.12 40.68 13.20
N ALA A 344 -5.51 41.97 13.26
CA ALA A 344 -4.88 42.95 14.16
C ALA A 344 -4.88 42.51 15.65
N ASN A 345 -5.94 41.82 16.09
CA ASN A 345 -6.06 41.29 17.46
C ASN A 345 -5.11 40.11 17.75
N LEU A 346 -4.57 39.44 16.73
CA LEU A 346 -3.65 38.31 16.86
C LEU A 346 -2.19 38.66 16.49
N LYS A 347 -1.94 39.81 15.85
CA LYS A 347 -0.59 40.22 15.43
C LYS A 347 0.43 40.19 16.56
N ALA A 348 0.06 40.64 17.76
CA ALA A 348 0.97 40.60 18.92
C ALA A 348 1.43 39.18 19.28
N LYS A 349 0.55 38.17 19.15
CA LYS A 349 0.90 36.76 19.35
C LYS A 349 1.77 36.25 18.20
N ALA A 350 1.39 36.57 16.96
CA ALA A 350 2.09 36.12 15.76
C ALA A 350 3.53 36.68 15.65
N LEU A 351 3.80 37.88 16.17
CA LEU A 351 5.14 38.49 16.18
C LEU A 351 6.19 37.65 16.92
N LYS A 352 5.79 36.78 17.87
CA LYS A 352 6.71 35.82 18.51
C LYS A 352 7.37 34.89 17.49
N TYR A 353 6.69 34.62 16.36
CA TYR A 353 7.08 33.62 15.38
C TYR A 353 7.76 34.22 14.14
N THR A 354 7.90 35.54 14.03
CA THR A 354 8.54 36.18 12.87
C THR A 354 10.07 36.26 12.97
N GLY A 355 10.65 35.82 14.09
CA GLY A 355 12.10 35.81 14.31
C GLY A 355 12.72 37.18 14.59
N GLY A 356 11.89 38.22 14.81
CA GLY A 356 12.36 39.50 15.33
C GLY A 356 12.67 39.39 16.82
N GLU A 357 13.87 39.79 17.22
CA GLU A 357 14.16 40.13 18.62
C GLU A 357 13.01 40.99 19.16
N ALA A 358 12.60 40.69 20.39
CA ALA A 358 11.74 41.55 21.18
C ALA A 358 12.45 42.88 21.43
N ALA A 359 12.45 43.77 20.44
CA ALA A 359 12.92 45.14 20.54
C ALA A 359 11.71 46.06 20.67
N ALA A 360 11.17 46.09 21.89
CA ALA A 360 10.54 47.28 22.45
C ALA A 360 10.54 47.13 23.98
N SER A 361 11.71 47.39 24.58
CA SER A 361 11.73 48.07 25.86
C SER A 361 11.08 49.44 25.65
N ASP A 362 9.95 49.70 26.31
CA ASP A 362 9.59 51.06 26.68
C ASP A 362 9.65 51.17 28.20
N SER A 363 10.84 51.55 28.65
CA SER A 363 11.00 52.32 29.87
C SER A 363 10.49 53.74 29.61
N THR A 364 9.46 54.20 30.33
CA THR A 364 9.41 55.53 30.95
C THR A 364 8.06 55.76 31.65
N THR A 365 7.97 55.39 32.93
CA THR A 365 7.13 56.13 33.88
C THR A 365 8.02 57.09 34.64
N THR A 366 8.14 58.30 34.10
CA THR A 366 8.58 59.49 34.84
C THR A 366 7.44 59.94 35.75
N ALA A 367 7.59 59.73 37.06
CA ALA A 367 6.77 60.41 38.07
C ALA A 367 7.67 60.92 39.21
N LYS A 368 7.89 62.25 39.16
CA LYS A 368 8.30 63.27 40.15
C LYS A 368 8.85 62.88 41.55
N PRO A 369 9.76 63.72 42.10
CA PRO A 369 10.31 63.54 43.44
C PRO A 369 9.32 64.03 44.51
N LEU A 370 9.20 63.30 45.62
CA LEU A 370 8.66 63.86 46.87
C LEU A 370 9.83 64.35 47.72
N ALA A 371 9.80 65.64 48.00
CA ALA A 371 10.67 66.32 48.93
C ALA A 371 10.45 65.82 50.37
N ALA A 372 11.54 65.79 51.13
CA ALA A 372 11.51 65.71 52.58
C ALA A 372 11.15 67.06 53.20
N SER A 373 10.20 67.09 54.13
CA SER A 373 10.19 68.01 55.26
C SER A 373 9.26 67.53 56.39
N MET A 374 9.85 67.55 57.60
CA MET A 374 9.33 67.31 58.96
C MET A 374 9.13 65.87 59.42
#